data_AF-A0A8T5A012-F1
#
_entry.id   AF-A0A8T5A012-F1
#
_cell.length_a   1.000
_cell.length_b   1.000
_cell.length_c   1.000
_cell.angle_alpha   90.00
_cell.angle_beta   90.00
_cell.angle_gamma   90.00
#
_symmetry.space_group_name_H-M   'P 1'
#
loop_
_entity.id
_entity.type
_entity.pdbx_description
1 polymer ?
#
loop_
_entity_poly.entity_id
_entity_poly.type
_entity_poly.pdbx_seq_one_letter_code
_entity_poly.pdbx_strand_id
1 'polypeptide(L)'
;PPLFQLKSGEIWCAKCQKRVVIVSEAEGEAAVKRELVWESLETTLIDKLSTMNDLLYSEADPERVKGIAEAISLLLGSIERLRRVRKS
;
A
#
# COMPACT_ATOMS: atom_id res chain seq x y z
N PRO A 1 13.18 -7.36 24.06
CA PRO A 1 12.97 -5.91 23.83
C PRO A 1 11.46 -5.60 23.95
N PRO A 2 11.05 -4.43 24.44
CA PRO A 2 9.64 -4.13 24.61
C PRO A 2 8.93 -4.07 23.25
N LEU A 3 7.85 -4.82 23.13
CA LEU A 3 6.93 -4.80 22.00
C LEU A 3 5.72 -3.95 22.40
N PHE A 4 5.29 -3.06 21.52
CA PHE A 4 4.15 -2.17 21.73
C PHE A 4 3.04 -2.55 20.76
N GLN A 5 1.81 -2.68 21.23
CA GLN A 5 0.65 -2.79 20.34
C GLN A 5 0.11 -1.38 20.08
N LEU A 6 0.13 -0.95 18.82
CA LEU A 6 -0.44 0.32 18.39
C LEU A 6 -1.97 0.23 18.39
N LYS A 7 -2.64 1.39 18.42
CA LYS A 7 -4.11 1.46 18.31
C LYS A 7 -4.65 0.91 16.98
N SER A 8 -3.79 0.84 15.96
CA SER A 8 -4.06 0.19 14.66
C SER A 8 -4.11 -1.35 14.75
N GLY A 9 -3.69 -1.94 15.88
CA GLY A 9 -3.56 -3.39 16.07
C GLY A 9 -2.18 -3.94 15.72
N GLU A 10 -1.27 -3.12 15.17
CA GLU A 10 0.08 -3.52 14.79
C GLU A 10 1.00 -3.67 16.01
N ILE A 11 1.91 -4.66 15.98
CA ILE A 11 2.95 -4.79 16.99
C ILE A 11 4.21 -4.08 16.48
N TRP A 12 4.75 -3.17 17.29
CA TRP A 12 5.91 -2.35 16.98
C TRP A 12 7.06 -2.63 17.94
N CYS A 13 8.26 -2.83 17.41
CA CYS A 13 9.48 -2.89 18.22
C CYS A 13 10.16 -1.51 18.24
N ALA A 14 10.06 -0.80 19.37
CA ALA A 14 10.67 0.54 19.50
C ALA A 14 12.21 0.51 19.39
N LYS A 15 12.85 -0.63 19.73
CA LYS A 15 14.31 -0.78 19.62
C LYS A 15 14.79 -0.92 18.17
N CYS A 16 14.01 -1.60 17.33
CA CYS A 16 14.36 -1.88 15.94
C CYS A 16 13.66 -0.95 14.95
N GLN A 17 12.75 -0.09 15.42
CA GLN A 17 11.91 0.80 14.62
C GLN A 17 11.24 0.09 13.43
N LYS A 18 10.69 -1.11 13.69
CA LYS A 18 10.02 -1.93 12.67
C LYS A 18 8.75 -2.57 13.19
N ARG A 19 7.80 -2.79 12.26
CA ARG A 19 6.60 -3.61 12.47
C ARG A 19 7.02 -5.06 12.72
N VAL A 20 6.46 -5.66 13.75
CA VAL A 20 6.65 -7.04 14.17
C VAL A 20 5.34 -7.78 13.90
N VAL A 21 5.45 -8.98 13.34
CA VAL A 21 4.29 -9.84 13.05
C VAL A 21 4.55 -11.18 13.72
N ILE A 22 3.57 -11.66 14.46
CA ILE A 22 3.63 -12.97 15.11
C ILE A 22 3.17 -13.98 14.07
N VAL A 23 4.04 -14.93 13.75
CA VAL A 23 3.80 -15.96 12.74
C VAL A 23 3.45 -17.25 13.48
N SER A 24 2.29 -17.84 13.16
CA SER A 24 1.93 -19.17 13.65
C SER A 24 2.65 -20.25 12.84
N GLU A 25 2.95 -21.42 13.42
CA GLU A 25 3.60 -22.53 12.69
C GLU A 25 2.83 -22.99 11.45
N ALA A 26 1.50 -22.78 11.44
CA ALA A 26 0.62 -23.09 10.31
C ALA A 26 0.71 -22.07 9.16
N GLU A 27 1.07 -20.82 9.45
CA GLU A 27 1.25 -19.76 8.47
C GLU A 27 2.75 -19.61 8.19
N GLY A 28 3.27 -20.26 7.14
CA GLY A 28 4.72 -20.17 6.86
C GLY A 28 5.22 -18.73 6.68
N GLU A 29 6.44 -18.43 7.17
CA GLU A 29 7.05 -17.09 7.10
C GLU A 29 7.00 -16.45 5.69
N ALA A 30 7.14 -17.26 4.65
CA ALA A 30 7.08 -16.80 3.26
C ALA A 30 5.67 -16.30 2.87
N ALA A 31 4.61 -16.92 3.38
CA ALA A 31 3.24 -16.48 3.13
C ALA A 31 2.96 -15.14 3.83
N VAL A 32 3.39 -15.00 5.09
CA VAL A 32 3.25 -13.74 5.84
C VAL A 32 4.05 -12.62 5.18
N LYS A 33 5.29 -12.87 4.75
CA LYS A 33 6.08 -11.88 4.01
C LYS A 33 5.40 -11.44 2.71
N ARG A 34 4.79 -12.37 1.96
CA ARG A 34 4.05 -12.03 0.75
C ARG A 34 2.86 -11.13 1.06
N GLU A 35 2.07 -11.45 2.08
CA GLU A 35 0.91 -10.63 2.48
C GLU A 35 1.33 -9.22 2.90
N LEU A 36 2.41 -9.08 3.68
CA LEU A 36 2.91 -7.77 4.10
C LEU A 36 3.40 -6.91 2.94
N VAL A 37 4.16 -7.50 1.99
CA VAL A 37 4.59 -6.81 0.78
C VAL A 37 3.38 -6.38 -0.04
N TRP A 38 2.35 -7.22 -0.07
CA TRP A 38 1.11 -6.95 -0.77
C TRP A 38 0.33 -5.78 -0.16
N GLU A 39 0.10 -5.80 1.15
CA GLU A 39 -0.53 -4.71 1.89
C GLU A 39 0.22 -3.38 1.69
N SER A 40 1.56 -3.43 1.77
CA SER A 40 2.41 -2.25 1.57
C SER A 40 2.27 -1.69 0.16
N LEU A 41 2.19 -2.56 -0.85
CA LEU A 41 2.04 -2.15 -2.25
C LEU A 41 0.65 -1.55 -2.51
N GLU A 42 -0.41 -2.17 -1.97
CA GLU A 42 -1.77 -1.65 -2.07
C GLU A 42 -1.88 -0.25 -1.45
N THR A 43 -1.33 -0.09 -0.24
CA THR A 43 -1.28 1.20 0.47
C THR A 43 -0.55 2.25 -0.36
N THR A 44 0.63 1.91 -0.89
CA THR A 44 1.44 2.84 -1.72
C THR A 44 0.68 3.32 -2.96
N LEU A 45 -0.03 2.41 -3.64
CA LEU A 45 -0.81 2.76 -4.83
C LEU A 45 -1.99 3.68 -4.49
N ILE A 46 -2.66 3.45 -3.36
CA ILE A 46 -3.76 4.30 -2.88
C ILE A 46 -3.24 5.70 -2.51
N ASP A 47 -2.14 5.79 -1.76
CA ASP A 47 -1.54 7.08 -1.38
C ASP A 47 -1.10 7.87 -2.61
N LYS A 48 -0.54 7.18 -3.62
CA LYS A 48 -0.15 7.82 -4.87
C LYS A 48 -1.37 8.30 -5.66
N LEU A 49 -2.46 7.53 -5.67
CA LEU A 49 -3.72 7.92 -6.30
C LEU A 49 -4.30 9.18 -5.65
N SER A 50 -4.28 9.27 -4.31
CA SER A 50 -4.70 10.47 -3.58
C SER A 50 -3.85 11.68 -3.98
N THR A 51 -2.52 11.51 -4.01
CA THR A 51 -1.60 12.59 -4.43
C THR A 51 -1.88 13.07 -5.85
N MET A 52 -2.14 12.15 -6.79
CA MET A 52 -2.46 12.50 -8.18
C MET A 52 -3.82 13.21 -8.28
N ASN A 53 -4.80 12.80 -7.48
CA ASN A 53 -6.10 13.48 -7.42
C ASN A 53 -5.97 14.93 -6.96
N ASP A 54 -5.17 15.19 -5.92
CA ASP A 54 -4.93 16.55 -5.43
C ASP A 54 -4.23 17.43 -6.50
N LEU A 55 -3.27 16.85 -7.23
CA LEU A 55 -2.63 17.54 -8.36
C LEU A 55 -3.65 17.86 -9.46
N LEU A 56 -4.48 16.87 -9.84
CA LEU A 56 -5.50 17.04 -10.89
C LEU A 56 -6.49 18.14 -10.52
N TYR A 57 -6.92 18.20 -9.25
CA TYR A 57 -7.85 19.21 -8.76
C TYR A 57 -7.32 20.63 -8.92
N SER A 58 -6.02 20.82 -8.72
CA SER A 58 -5.36 22.14 -8.77
C SER A 58 -4.83 22.55 -10.14
N GLU A 59 -4.78 21.63 -11.10
CA GLU A 59 -4.17 21.87 -12.41
C GLU A 59 -5.16 22.53 -13.39
N ALA A 60 -4.67 23.53 -14.14
CA ALA A 60 -5.45 24.26 -15.12
C ALA A 60 -4.93 24.08 -16.55
N ASP A 61 -3.68 23.63 -16.72
CA ASP A 61 -3.11 23.36 -18.04
C ASP A 61 -3.71 22.06 -18.62
N PRO A 62 -4.39 22.11 -19.79
CA PRO A 62 -5.07 20.94 -20.34
C PRO A 62 -4.16 19.76 -20.67
N GLU A 63 -2.93 20.00 -21.11
CA GLU A 63 -1.98 18.92 -21.42
C GLU A 63 -1.49 18.24 -20.14
N ARG A 64 -1.24 19.01 -19.08
CA ARG A 64 -0.89 18.45 -17.76
C ARG A 64 -2.06 17.72 -17.13
N VAL A 65 -3.28 18.24 -17.22
CA VAL A 65 -4.52 17.56 -16.78
C VAL A 65 -4.62 16.18 -17.44
N LYS A 66 -4.41 16.11 -18.75
CA LYS A 66 -4.43 14.85 -19.50
C LYS A 66 -3.36 13.87 -19.00
N GLY A 67 -2.12 14.33 -18.82
CA GLY A 67 -1.03 13.48 -18.29
C GLY A 67 -1.31 12.95 -16.89
N ILE A 68 -1.90 13.76 -16.00
CA ILE A 68 -2.28 13.33 -14.65
C ILE A 68 -3.42 12.30 -14.73
N ALA A 69 -4.43 12.52 -15.56
CA ALA A 69 -5.55 11.58 -15.74
C ALA A 69 -5.10 10.23 -16.32
N GLU A 70 -4.14 10.23 -17.25
CA GLU A 70 -3.51 9.01 -17.76
C GLU A 70 -2.75 8.27 -16.67
N ALA A 71 -1.98 8.98 -15.83
CA ALA A 71 -1.27 8.39 -14.70
C ALA A 71 -2.23 7.77 -13.66
N ILE A 72 -3.33 8.47 -13.34
CA ILE A 72 -4.41 7.95 -12.48
C ILE A 72 -5.00 6.66 -13.06
N SER A 73 -5.27 6.64 -14.37
CA SER A 73 -5.80 5.46 -15.06
C SER A 73 -4.86 4.25 -14.96
N LEU A 74 -3.55 4.48 -15.10
CA LEU A 74 -2.52 3.44 -14.93
C LEU A 74 -2.44 2.91 -13.48
N LEU A 75 -2.57 3.80 -12.49
CA LEU A 75 -2.61 3.42 -11.07
C LEU A 75 -3.85 2.58 -10.75
N LEU A 76 -5.02 2.98 -11.24
CA LEU A 76 -6.26 2.21 -11.10
C LEU A 76 -6.14 0.82 -11.73
N GLY A 77 -5.57 0.73 -12.93
CA GLY A 77 -5.30 -0.55 -13.58
C GLY A 77 -4.34 -1.43 -12.79
N SER A 78 -3.33 -0.83 -12.14
CA SER A 78 -2.40 -1.55 -11.25
C SER A 78 -3.10 -2.10 -10.01
N ILE A 79 -3.99 -1.31 -9.39
CA ILE A 79 -4.80 -1.76 -8.25
C ILE A 79 -5.75 -2.89 -8.65
N GLU A 80 -6.36 -2.82 -9.83
CA GLU A 80 -7.23 -3.89 -10.32
C GLU A 80 -6.44 -5.20 -10.53
N ARG A 81 -5.25 -5.12 -11.15
CA ARG A 81 -4.36 -6.27 -11.30
C ARG A 81 -3.99 -6.87 -9.94
N LEU A 82 -3.67 -6.02 -8.97
CA LEU A 82 -3.42 -6.42 -7.59
C LEU A 82 -4.62 -7.19 -7.03
N ARG A 83 -5.83 -6.64 -7.13
CA ARG A 83 -7.05 -7.33 -6.63
C ARG A 83 -7.33 -8.66 -7.33
N ARG A 84 -7.03 -8.78 -8.62
CA ARG A 84 -7.19 -10.03 -9.37
C ARG A 84 -6.20 -11.10 -8.91
N VAL A 85 -4.93 -10.74 -8.73
CA VAL A 85 -3.89 -11.67 -8.27
C VAL A 85 -4.18 -12.15 -6.84
N ARG A 86 -4.74 -11.30 -5.97
CA ARG A 86 -5.11 -11.68 -4.59
C ARG A 86 -6.31 -12.63 -4.52
N LYS A 87 -7.21 -12.58 -5.50
CA LYS A 87 -8.39 -13.46 -5.59
C LYS A 87 -8.09 -14.82 -6.23
N SER A 88 -6.89 -14.99 -6.80
CA SER A 88 -6.40 -16.23 -7.40
C SER A 88 -5.62 -17.07 -6.40
#